data_AF-A0A8J7J8F5-F1
#
_entry.id   AF-A0A8J7J8F5-F1
#
_cell.length_a   1.000
_cell.length_b   1.000
_cell.length_c   1.000
_cell.angle_alpha   90.00
_cell.angle_beta   90.00
_cell.angle_gamma   90.00
#
_symmetry.space_group_name_H-M   'P 1'
#
loop_
_entity.id
_entity.type
_entity.pdbx_description
1 polymer ?
#
loop_
_entity_poly.entity_id
_entity_poly.type
_entity_poly.pdbx_seq_one_letter_code
_entity_poly.pdbx_strand_id
1 'polypeptide(L)'
;MPDYYTQQFSYSETVTKNGVTKNIDGNTYFWGVQGAHNHDKAIAFSKAAMDYLVSTAKWPRNKIEIGKFFSGQSSHKAGKELKWNDKTEKWSK
;
A
#
# COMPACT_ATOMS: atom_id res chain seq x y z
N MET A 1 23.51 0.96 1.95
CA MET A 1 22.53 0.70 0.89
C MET A 1 21.18 1.18 1.40
N PRO A 2 20.30 1.77 0.58
CA PRO A 2 18.95 2.12 1.02
C PRO A 2 18.19 0.86 1.40
N ASP A 3 17.53 0.89 2.55
CA ASP A 3 16.62 -0.17 2.96
C ASP A 3 15.22 0.16 2.44
N TYR A 4 14.40 -0.86 2.16
CA TYR A 4 13.04 -0.64 1.67
C TYR A 4 11.98 -1.29 2.54
N TYR A 5 10.86 -0.57 2.70
CA TYR A 5 9.58 -1.15 3.08
C TYR A 5 8.86 -1.65 1.84
N THR A 6 8.22 -2.82 1.92
CA THR A 6 7.29 -3.30 0.90
C THR A 6 6.07 -3.93 1.55
N GLN A 7 4.89 -3.66 0.98
CA GLN A 7 3.65 -4.29 1.41
C GLN A 7 2.71 -4.48 0.24
N GLN A 8 2.13 -5.68 0.16
CA GLN A 8 1.08 -5.99 -0.80
C GLN A 8 -0.29 -5.66 -0.23
N PHE A 9 -1.18 -5.16 -1.09
CA PHE A 9 -2.60 -5.03 -0.83
C PHE A 9 -3.37 -5.66 -1.97
N SER A 10 -4.44 -6.35 -1.61
CA SER A 10 -5.31 -7.06 -2.55
C SER A 10 -6.76 -6.58 -2.36
N TYR A 11 -7.52 -6.57 -3.44
CA TYR A 11 -8.92 -6.20 -3.46
C TYR A 11 -9.69 -7.23 -4.26
N SER A 12 -10.85 -7.64 -3.73
CA SER A 12 -11.81 -8.47 -4.44
C SER A 12 -13.22 -8.07 -4.03
N GLU A 13 -14.05 -7.73 -5.02
CA GLU A 13 -15.47 -7.45 -4.82
C GLU A 13 -16.31 -7.92 -5.99
N THR A 14 -17.44 -8.56 -5.69
CA THR A 14 -18.50 -8.83 -6.67
C THR A 14 -19.46 -7.65 -6.72
N VAL A 15 -19.60 -7.04 -7.90
CA VAL A 15 -20.50 -5.91 -8.16
C VAL A 15 -21.56 -6.32 -9.17
N THR A 16 -22.83 -6.16 -8.81
CA THR A 16 -23.96 -6.31 -9.73
C THR A 16 -24.52 -4.93 -10.08
N LYS A 17 -24.51 -4.59 -11.37
CA LYS A 17 -25.06 -3.34 -11.90
C LYS A 17 -25.91 -3.63 -13.12
N ASN A 18 -27.16 -3.18 -13.12
CA ASN A 18 -28.13 -3.41 -14.21
C ASN A 18 -28.27 -4.89 -14.60
N GLY A 19 -28.30 -5.80 -13.61
CA GLY A 19 -28.41 -7.24 -13.84
C GLY A 19 -27.12 -7.94 -14.30
N VAL A 20 -26.02 -7.19 -14.51
CA VAL A 20 -24.72 -7.77 -14.86
C VAL A 20 -23.86 -7.85 -13.60
N THR A 21 -23.44 -9.07 -13.26
CA THR A 21 -22.51 -9.33 -12.17
C THR A 21 -21.08 -9.44 -12.70
N LYS A 22 -20.15 -8.69 -12.08
CA LYS A 22 -18.71 -8.74 -12.38
C LYS A 22 -17.91 -8.83 -11.09
N ASN A 23 -16.82 -9.58 -11.13
CA ASN A 23 -15.80 -9.54 -10.09
C ASN A 23 -14.78 -8.46 -10.45
N ILE A 24 -14.48 -7.61 -9.49
CA ILE A 24 -13.45 -6.58 -9.56
C ILE A 24 -12.35 -7.03 -8.61
N ASP A 25 -11.23 -7.46 -9.19
CA ASP A 25 -10.05 -7.87 -8.45
C ASP A 25 -8.88 -6.96 -8.76
N GLY A 26 -8.01 -6.72 -7.78
CA GLY A 26 -6.83 -5.89 -7.97
C GLY A 26 -5.74 -6.22 -6.95
N ASN A 27 -4.49 -6.24 -7.41
CA ASN A 27 -3.31 -6.35 -6.54
C ASN A 27 -2.44 -5.11 -6.72
N THR A 28 -1.99 -4.53 -5.61
CA THR A 28 -1.05 -3.41 -5.63
C THR A 28 0.03 -3.65 -4.59
N TYR A 29 1.28 -3.56 -5.03
CA TYR A 29 2.44 -3.50 -4.15
C TYR A 29 2.82 -2.05 -3.92
N PHE A 30 2.99 -1.67 -2.66
CA PHE A 30 3.65 -0.42 -2.30
C PHE A 30 5.07 -0.71 -1.85
N TRP A 31 5.98 0.19 -2.20
CA TRP A 31 7.33 0.22 -1.65
C TRP A 31 7.72 1.64 -1.25
N GLY A 32 8.63 1.75 -0.29
CA GLY A 32 9.16 3.04 0.16
C GLY A 32 10.57 2.91 0.70
N VAL A 33 11.34 4.00 0.62
CA VAL A 33 12.72 4.05 1.12
C VAL A 33 12.71 4.26 2.63
N GLN A 34 13.51 3.48 3.34
CA GLN A 34 13.73 3.52 4.77
C GLN A 34 15.22 3.78 5.04
N GLY A 35 15.50 4.76 5.92
CA GLY A 35 16.87 5.05 6.38
C GLY A 35 17.27 4.32 7.66
N ALA A 36 16.32 3.75 8.41
CA ALA A 36 16.57 3.03 9.67
C ALA A 36 15.38 2.14 10.08
N HIS A 37 15.63 0.96 10.66
CA HIS A 37 14.61 0.03 11.18
C HIS A 37 13.72 0.69 12.24
N ASN A 38 12.45 0.98 11.92
CA ASN A 38 11.52 1.67 12.82
C ASN A 38 10.09 1.11 12.65
N HIS A 39 9.50 0.65 13.76
CA HIS A 39 8.16 0.04 13.77
C HIS A 39 7.04 1.07 13.56
N ASP A 40 7.17 2.29 14.09
CA ASP A 40 6.17 3.34 13.92
C ASP A 40 6.10 3.81 12.47
N LYS A 41 7.26 3.95 11.81
CA LYS A 41 7.35 4.27 10.37
C LYS A 41 6.74 3.16 9.50
N ALA A 42 6.88 1.89 9.91
CA ALA A 42 6.22 0.76 9.24
C ALA A 42 4.69 0.86 9.33
N ILE A 43 4.14 1.14 10.53
CA ILE A 43 2.70 1.34 10.72
C ILE A 43 2.20 2.54 9.91
N ALA A 44 2.94 3.65 9.92
CA ALA A 44 2.61 4.84 9.13
C ALA A 44 2.62 4.56 7.62
N PHE A 45 3.56 3.72 7.15
CA PHE A 45 3.63 3.30 5.75
C PHE A 45 2.39 2.51 5.34
N SER A 46 2.01 1.49 6.13
CA SER A 46 0.81 0.69 5.87
C SER A 46 -0.46 1.55 5.83
N LYS A 47 -0.58 2.51 6.75
CA LYS A 47 -1.71 3.46 6.78
C LYS A 47 -1.75 4.33 5.53
N ALA A 48 -0.62 4.91 5.13
CA ALA A 48 -0.56 5.76 3.94
C ALA A 48 -0.85 5.01 2.65
N ALA A 49 -0.35 3.77 2.52
CA ALA A 49 -0.69 2.89 1.39
C ALA A 49 -2.20 2.60 1.34
N MET A 50 -2.81 2.28 2.48
CA MET A 50 -4.25 2.08 2.60
C MET A 50 -5.04 3.36 2.26
N ASP A 51 -4.65 4.52 2.79
CA ASP A 51 -5.28 5.80 2.50
C ASP A 51 -5.19 6.15 1.01
N TYR A 52 -4.06 5.86 0.37
CA TYR A 52 -3.91 6.03 -1.07
C TYR A 52 -4.88 5.13 -1.85
N LEU A 53 -5.03 3.86 -1.48
CA LEU A 53 -5.95 2.94 -2.16
C LEU A 53 -7.41 3.40 -2.03
N VAL A 54 -7.82 3.81 -0.84
CA VAL A 54 -9.19 4.31 -0.58
C VAL A 54 -9.44 5.63 -1.32
N SER A 55 -8.50 6.57 -1.26
CA SER A 55 -8.69 7.91 -1.83
C SER A 55 -8.53 7.95 -3.35
N THR A 56 -7.58 7.19 -3.90
CA THR A 56 -7.17 7.26 -5.31
C THR A 56 -7.74 6.11 -6.12
N ALA A 57 -7.55 4.86 -5.67
CA ALA A 57 -8.10 3.68 -6.35
C ALA A 57 -9.60 3.46 -6.05
N LYS A 58 -10.17 4.23 -5.10
CA LYS A 58 -11.57 4.18 -4.70
C LYS A 58 -12.00 2.80 -4.19
N TRP A 59 -11.06 2.02 -3.68
CA TRP A 59 -11.35 0.72 -3.07
C TRP A 59 -11.96 0.92 -1.68
N PRO A 60 -13.15 0.38 -1.39
CA PRO A 60 -13.70 0.34 -0.05
C PRO A 60 -12.72 -0.28 0.95
N ARG A 61 -12.42 0.43 2.05
CA ARG A 61 -11.43 -0.01 3.05
C ARG A 61 -11.69 -1.42 3.59
N ASN A 62 -12.95 -1.81 3.77
CA ASN A 62 -13.37 -3.12 4.28
C ASN A 62 -13.25 -4.27 3.25
N LYS A 63 -12.91 -3.96 2.01
CA LYS A 63 -12.70 -4.93 0.91
C LYS A 63 -11.22 -5.06 0.53
N ILE A 64 -10.34 -4.31 1.23
CA ILE A 64 -8.90 -4.37 1.00
C ILE A 64 -8.30 -5.35 1.99
N GLU A 65 -7.69 -6.40 1.46
CA GLU A 65 -6.88 -7.35 2.22
C GLU A 65 -5.44 -6.85 2.29
N ILE A 66 -4.90 -6.79 3.51
CA ILE A 66 -3.51 -6.40 3.75
C ILE A 66 -2.64 -7.65 3.71
N GLY A 67 -1.74 -7.70 2.74
CA GLY A 67 -0.78 -8.77 2.60
C GLY A 67 0.45 -8.61 3.49
N LYS A 68 1.44 -9.48 3.24
CA LYS A 68 2.68 -9.54 4.03
C LYS A 68 3.47 -8.23 3.92
N PHE A 69 3.91 -7.75 5.07
CA PHE A 69 4.80 -6.61 5.21
C PHE A 69 6.26 -7.08 5.30
N PHE A 70 7.15 -6.37 4.62
CA PHE A 70 8.59 -6.58 4.70
C PHE A 70 9.31 -5.24 4.88
N SER A 71 10.28 -5.20 5.80
CA SER A 71 11.20 -4.08 6.01
C SER A 71 12.65 -4.54 5.82
N GLY A 72 13.59 -3.59 5.73
CA GLY A 72 15.02 -3.92 5.62
C GLY A 72 15.36 -4.70 4.35
N GLN A 73 14.57 -4.54 3.29
CA GLN A 73 14.86 -5.17 2.00
C GLN A 73 16.03 -4.43 1.35
N SER A 74 16.98 -5.16 0.76
CA SER A 74 18.13 -4.57 0.04
C SER A 74 17.76 -4.00 -1.35
N SER A 75 16.57 -4.31 -1.83
CA SER A 75 16.01 -3.79 -3.08
C SER A 75 14.50 -3.60 -2.95
N HIS A 76 13.97 -2.66 -3.74
CA HIS A 76 12.53 -2.46 -3.83
C HIS A 76 11.91 -3.49 -4.78
N LYS A 77 10.67 -3.90 -4.49
CA LYS A 77 9.85 -4.65 -5.45
C LYS A 77 9.21 -3.67 -6.45
N ALA A 78 9.00 -4.13 -7.68
CA ALA A 78 8.21 -3.37 -8.65
C ALA A 78 6.79 -3.15 -8.10
N GLY A 79 6.31 -1.91 -8.19
CA GLY A 79 5.03 -1.50 -7.61
C GLY A 79 4.89 0.01 -7.51
N LYS A 80 3.86 0.47 -6.81
CA LYS A 80 3.65 1.88 -6.50
C LYS A 80 4.66 2.34 -5.45
N GLU A 81 5.24 3.51 -5.65
CA GLU A 81 6.20 4.10 -4.74
C GLU A 81 5.50 5.06 -3.75
N LEU A 82 5.93 5.03 -2.50
CA LEU A 82 5.68 6.07 -1.51
C LEU A 82 7.02 6.60 -1.00
N LYS A 83 7.12 7.91 -0.87
CA LYS A 83 8.29 8.63 -0.36
C LYS A 83 7.98 9.18 1.03
N TRP A 84 8.88 8.96 1.97
CA TRP A 84 8.78 9.54 3.31
C TRP A 84 9.21 11.01 3.27
N ASN A 85 8.39 11.89 3.84
CA ASN A 85 8.70 13.29 4.02
C ASN A 85 9.06 13.56 5.48
N ASP A 86 10.34 13.81 5.76
CA ASP A 86 10.83 14.05 7.11
C ASP A 86 10.33 15.36 7.74
N LYS A 87 9.86 16.34 6.94
CA LYS A 87 9.33 17.60 7.47
C LYS A 87 7.91 17.47 8.00
N THR A 88 7.11 16.64 7.33
CA THR A 88 5.70 16.45 7.68
C THR A 88 5.43 15.12 8.38
N GLU A 89 6.47 14.29 8.52
CA GLU A 89 6.45 12.93 9.05
C GLU A 89 5.35 12.08 8.42
N LYS A 90 5.22 12.21 7.10
CA LYS A 90 4.15 11.57 6.32
C LYS A 90 4.72 10.96 5.04
N TRP A 91 4.08 9.88 4.61
CA TRP A 91 4.30 9.31 3.30
C TRP A 91 3.51 10.08 2.24
N SER A 92 4.15 10.37 1.11
CA SER A 92 3.53 10.97 -0.07
C SER A 92 3.83 10.13 -1.30
N LYS A 93 2.97 10.22 -2.33
CA LYS A 93 3.28 9.64 -3.64
C LYS A 93 4.42 10.40 -4.34
#